data_AF-A0A383B621-F1
#
_entry.id   AF-A0A383B621-F1
#
_cell.length_a   1.000
_cell.length_b   1.000
_cell.length_c   1.000
_cell.angle_alpha   90.00
_cell.angle_beta   90.00
_cell.angle_gamma   90.00
#
_symmetry.space_group_name_H-M   'P 1'
#
loop_
_entity.id
_entity.type
_entity.pdbx_description
1 polymer ?
#
loop_
_entity_poly.entity_id
_entity_poly.type
_entity_poly.pdbx_seq_one_letter_code
_entity_poly.pdbx_strand_id
1 'polypeptide(L)'
;MAGMLAAIKLLEKGCRNLAVYEKGHTVGGTWRENTYPGLTCDVPSHSYTYSFELNPTWTRTQPPGPEVQAYFEGVKEKYRLKDWIRFNEEVVSCVYQNSRWQ
;
A
#
# COMPACT_ATOMS: atom_id res chain seq x y z
N MET A 1 -2.70 -1.38 -1.31
CA MET A 1 -3.58 -0.19 -1.25
C MET A 1 -4.04 0.10 0.19
N ALA A 2 -5.01 -0.64 0.75
CA ALA A 2 -5.67 -0.26 2.00
C ALA A 2 -4.76 0.11 3.19
N GLY A 3 -3.74 -0.70 3.51
CA GLY A 3 -2.83 -0.41 4.64
C GLY A 3 -2.07 0.91 4.50
N MET A 4 -1.61 1.24 3.29
CA MET A 4 -0.95 2.52 3.02
C MET A 4 -1.92 3.70 3.16
N LEU A 5 -3.14 3.57 2.63
CA LEU A 5 -4.17 4.60 2.77
C LEU A 5 -4.46 4.88 4.24
N ALA A 6 -4.67 3.83 5.03
CA ALA A 6 -4.93 3.94 6.45
C ALA A 6 -3.79 4.65 7.19
N ALA A 7 -2.54 4.26 6.92
CA ALA A 7 -1.36 4.91 7.49
C ALA A 7 -1.31 6.40 7.13
N ILE A 8 -1.46 6.76 5.85
CA ILE A 8 -1.45 8.16 5.39
C ILE A 8 -2.52 8.97 6.12
N LYS A 9 -3.76 8.47 6.18
CA LYS A 9 -4.87 9.21 6.81
C LYS A 9 -4.76 9.31 8.33
N LEU A 10 -4.19 8.31 9.01
CA LEU A 10 -3.86 8.41 10.44
C LEU A 10 -2.76 9.43 10.68
N LEU A 11 -1.72 9.45 9.83
CA LEU A 11 -0.63 10.42 9.91
C LEU A 11 -1.10 11.86 9.64
N GLU A 12 -1.98 12.08 8.67
CA GLU A 12 -2.61 13.39 8.41
C GLU A 12 -3.39 13.90 9.63
N LYS A 13 -4.02 13.00 10.39
CA LYS A 13 -4.75 13.32 11.64
C LYS A 13 -3.83 13.49 12.85
N GLY A 14 -2.51 13.47 12.66
CA GLY A 14 -1.53 13.63 13.74
C GLY A 14 -1.33 12.39 14.62
N CYS A 15 -1.88 11.24 14.24
CA CYS A 15 -1.52 10.00 14.92
C CYS A 15 -0.05 9.68 14.63
N ARG A 16 0.74 9.47 15.68
CA ARG A 16 2.17 9.12 15.60
C ARG A 16 2.50 7.84 16.36
N ASN A 17 1.54 7.26 17.08
CA ASN A 17 1.69 5.94 17.68
C ASN A 17 1.04 4.90 16.76
N LEU A 18 1.74 4.57 15.67
CA LEU A 18 1.28 3.60 14.70
C LEU A 18 2.45 2.81 14.12
N ALA A 19 2.16 1.57 13.75
CA ALA A 19 3.05 0.72 12.96
C ALA A 19 2.19 -0.07 11.98
N VAL A 20 2.70 -0.24 10.76
CA VAL A 20 2.14 -1.15 9.77
C VAL A 20 3.11 -2.31 9.63
N TYR A 21 2.62 -3.54 9.78
CA TYR A 21 3.41 -4.73 9.56
C TYR A 21 3.14 -5.26 8.15
N GLU A 22 4.20 -5.54 7.41
CA GLU A 22 4.15 -6.07 6.05
C GLU A 22 5.11 -7.26 5.95
N LYS A 23 4.57 -8.40 5.48
CA LYS A 23 5.31 -9.64 5.26
C LYS A 23 6.36 -9.49 4.15
N GLY A 24 6.05 -8.72 3.11
CA GLY A 24 6.96 -8.48 2.00
C GLY A 24 8.08 -7.49 2.32
N HIS A 25 9.05 -7.42 1.40
CA HIS A 25 10.21 -6.52 1.51
C HIS A 25 9.91 -5.07 1.09
N THR A 26 8.76 -4.83 0.46
CA THR A 26 8.29 -3.50 0.04
C THR A 26 6.76 -3.46 -0.01
N VAL A 27 6.17 -2.30 -0.30
CA VAL A 27 4.71 -2.13 -0.44
C VAL A 27 4.18 -2.79 -1.72
N GLY A 28 2.87 -2.74 -1.93
CA GLY A 28 2.23 -3.20 -3.17
C GLY A 28 1.15 -4.24 -2.96
N GLY A 29 1.31 -5.08 -1.94
CA GLY A 29 0.39 -6.18 -1.64
C GLY A 29 0.21 -7.05 -2.88
N THR A 30 -1.02 -7.18 -3.37
CA THR A 30 -1.35 -7.93 -4.60
C THR A 30 -0.42 -7.63 -5.78
N TRP A 31 -0.04 -6.37 -6.00
CA TRP A 31 0.79 -5.98 -7.16
C TRP A 31 2.28 -6.34 -7.01
N ARG A 32 2.74 -6.57 -5.78
CA ARG A 32 4.06 -7.10 -5.47
C ARG A 32 4.07 -8.62 -5.55
N GLU A 33 3.04 -9.27 -4.98
CA GLU A 33 2.98 -10.73 -4.84
C GLU A 33 2.69 -11.45 -6.17
N ASN A 34 2.05 -10.79 -7.13
CA ASN A 34 1.66 -11.42 -8.40
C ASN A 34 2.53 -10.88 -9.55
N THR A 35 3.11 -11.79 -10.32
CA THR A 35 4.02 -11.46 -11.45
C THR A 35 3.74 -12.29 -12.71
N TYR A 36 2.52 -12.84 -12.84
CA TYR A 36 2.16 -13.67 -13.99
C TYR A 36 2.00 -12.85 -15.29
N PRO A 37 2.25 -13.46 -16.47
CA PRO A 37 2.10 -12.78 -17.76
C PRO A 37 0.68 -12.25 -17.97
N GLY A 38 0.55 -10.99 -18.38
CA GLY A 38 -0.74 -10.35 -18.64
C GLY A 38 -1.46 -9.81 -17.40
N LEU A 39 -0.82 -9.82 -16.23
CA LEU A 39 -1.36 -9.18 -15.02
C LEU A 39 -1.72 -7.70 -15.28
N THR A 40 -2.99 -7.37 -15.11
CA THR A 40 -3.57 -6.04 -15.31
C THR A 40 -4.75 -5.83 -14.37
N CYS A 41 -5.06 -4.58 -14.06
CA CYS A 41 -6.29 -4.23 -13.34
C CYS A 41 -7.49 -4.23 -14.30
N ASP A 42 -8.65 -4.64 -13.81
CA ASP A 42 -9.95 -4.59 -14.49
C ASP A 42 -10.66 -3.23 -14.29
N VAL A 43 -10.31 -2.50 -13.24
CA VAL A 43 -10.77 -1.14 -12.99
C VAL A 43 -9.95 -0.13 -13.82
N PRO A 44 -10.59 0.86 -14.46
CA PRO A 44 -9.86 1.95 -15.14
C PRO A 44 -8.85 2.64 -14.21
N SER A 45 -7.63 2.86 -14.70
CA SER A 45 -6.50 3.42 -13.93
C SER A 45 -6.81 4.72 -13.21
N HIS A 46 -7.53 5.63 -13.86
CA HIS A 46 -7.98 6.89 -13.25
C HIS A 46 -8.90 6.69 -12.04
N SER A 47 -9.59 5.56 -11.94
CA SER A 47 -10.41 5.17 -10.79
C SER A 47 -9.66 4.26 -9.82
N TYR A 48 -8.67 3.51 -10.28
CA TYR A 48 -7.81 2.65 -9.45
C TYR A 48 -6.59 3.41 -8.90
N THR A 49 -6.86 4.55 -8.27
CA THR A 49 -5.85 5.50 -7.77
C THR A 49 -6.41 6.15 -6.50
N TYR A 50 -5.57 6.61 -5.57
CA TYR A 50 -6.08 7.38 -4.43
C TYR A 50 -6.63 8.73 -4.90
N SER A 51 -7.80 9.11 -4.40
CA SER A 51 -8.45 10.38 -4.76
C SER A 51 -7.60 11.63 -4.45
N PHE A 52 -6.65 11.52 -3.52
CA PHE A 52 -5.72 12.58 -3.15
C PHE A 52 -4.32 12.43 -3.78
N GLU A 53 -4.05 11.33 -4.48
CA GLU A 53 -2.78 11.04 -5.15
C GLU A 53 -3.05 10.54 -6.56
N LEU A 54 -3.62 11.41 -7.39
CA LEU A 54 -3.90 11.12 -8.79
C LEU A 54 -2.59 10.87 -9.57
N ASN A 55 -2.66 10.02 -10.59
CA ASN A 55 -1.53 9.74 -11.45
C ASN A 55 -1.87 10.07 -12.92
N PRO A 56 -1.36 11.19 -13.47
CA PRO A 56 -1.61 11.55 -14.86
C PRO A 56 -0.72 10.79 -15.86
N THR A 57 0.26 10.02 -15.38
CA THR A 57 1.24 9.35 -16.25
C THR A 57 0.89 7.89 -16.57
N TRP A 58 -0.32 7.44 -16.23
CA TRP A 58 -0.81 6.12 -16.64
C TRP A 58 -0.67 5.94 -18.16
N THR A 59 -0.04 4.85 -18.59
CA THR A 59 0.25 4.60 -20.01
C THR A 59 -0.98 4.18 -20.80
N ARG A 60 -2.01 3.65 -20.12
CA ARG A 60 -3.26 3.15 -20.70
C ARG A 60 -4.36 3.06 -19.64
N THR A 61 -5.60 2.85 -20.08
CA THR A 61 -6.77 2.71 -19.20
C THR A 61 -6.69 1.50 -18.27
N GLN A 62 -6.10 0.38 -18.71
CA GLN A 62 -5.87 -0.83 -17.91
C GLN A 62 -4.36 -1.11 -17.86
N PRO A 63 -3.63 -0.50 -16.91
CA PRO A 63 -2.17 -0.52 -16.87
C PRO A 63 -1.68 -1.91 -16.44
N PRO A 64 -0.52 -2.34 -16.96
CA PRO A 64 0.11 -3.58 -16.54
C PRO A 64 0.52 -3.53 -15.05
N GLY A 65 0.53 -4.68 -14.39
CA GLY A 65 0.84 -4.80 -12.97
C GLY A 65 2.10 -4.06 -12.48
N PRO A 66 3.24 -4.13 -13.20
CA PRO A 66 4.44 -3.38 -12.83
C PRO A 66 4.25 -1.86 -12.77
N GLU A 67 3.39 -1.30 -13.61
CA GLU A 67 3.09 0.13 -13.60
C GLU A 67 2.25 0.51 -12.37
N VAL A 68 1.28 -0.35 -12.01
CA VAL A 68 0.49 -0.17 -10.78
C VAL A 68 1.37 -0.30 -9.53
N GLN A 69 2.33 -1.24 -9.53
CA GLN A 69 3.31 -1.37 -8.47
C GLN A 69 4.17 -0.10 -8.35
N ALA A 70 4.66 0.44 -9.47
CA ALA A 70 5.46 1.66 -9.48
C ALA A 70 4.69 2.86 -8.90
N TYR A 71 3.39 2.97 -9.18
CA TYR A 71 2.53 3.98 -8.56
C TYR A 71 2.53 3.86 -7.02
N PHE A 72 2.33 2.66 -6.47
CA PHE A 72 2.34 2.49 -5.02
C PHE A 72 3.73 2.73 -4.39
N GLU A 73 4.81 2.33 -5.06
CA GLU A 73 6.16 2.67 -4.62
C GLU A 73 6.36 4.19 -4.56
N GLY A 74 5.93 4.92 -5.58
CA GLY A 74 5.96 6.39 -5.59
C GLY A 74 5.18 7.02 -4.45
N VAL A 75 3.96 6.50 -4.16
CA VAL A 75 3.16 6.97 -3.01
C VAL A 75 3.89 6.70 -1.69
N LYS A 76 4.49 5.52 -1.51
CA LYS A 76 5.25 5.17 -0.31
C LYS A 76 6.39 6.16 -0.07
N GLU A 77 7.15 6.51 -1.10
CA GLU A 77 8.24 7.49 -1.00
C GLU A 77 7.72 8.91 -0.71
N LYS A 78 6.70 9.38 -1.44
CA LYS A 78 6.12 10.73 -1.28
C LYS A 78 5.63 10.99 0.15
N TYR A 79 4.99 9.99 0.75
CA TYR A 79 4.45 10.06 2.11
C TYR A 79 5.42 9.55 3.19
N ARG A 80 6.66 9.21 2.82
CA ARG A 80 7.70 8.68 3.72
C ARG A 80 7.20 7.52 4.58
N LEU A 81 6.42 6.62 3.98
CA LEU A 81 5.78 5.53 4.73
C LEU A 81 6.78 4.48 5.23
N LYS A 82 8.00 4.46 4.69
CA LYS A 82 9.07 3.54 5.12
C LYS A 82 9.35 3.65 6.63
N ASP A 83 9.21 4.83 7.22
CA ASP A 83 9.46 5.04 8.65
C ASP A 83 8.37 4.44 9.55
N TRP A 84 7.22 4.09 8.97
CA TRP A 84 6.02 3.60 9.67
C TRP A 84 5.71 2.13 9.38
N ILE A 85 6.37 1.56 8.36
CA ILE A 85 6.16 0.20 7.92
C ILE A 85 7.34 -0.66 8.34
N ARG A 86 7.04 -1.76 9.03
CA ARG A 86 7.95 -2.84 9.35
C ARG A 86 7.85 -3.91 8.26
N PHE A 87 8.85 -3.94 7.38
CA PHE A 87 8.92 -4.89 6.27
C PHE A 87 9.56 -6.21 6.70
N ASN A 88 9.22 -7.29 5.99
CA ASN A 88 9.62 -8.66 6.32
C ASN A 88 9.16 -9.10 7.72
N GLU A 89 8.06 -8.51 8.22
CA GLU A 89 7.46 -8.84 9.51
C GLU A 89 6.02 -9.34 9.29
N GLU A 90 5.86 -10.66 9.24
CA GLU A 90 4.54 -11.30 9.18
C GLU A 90 3.95 -11.43 10.59
N VAL A 91 2.75 -10.87 10.79
CA VAL A 91 1.98 -11.09 12.01
C VAL A 91 1.30 -12.46 11.92
N VAL A 92 1.81 -13.45 12.66
CA VAL A 92 1.29 -14.83 12.66
C VAL A 92 0.21 -15.09 13.71
N SER A 93 0.10 -14.23 14.72
CA SER A 93 -0.91 -14.31 15.78
C SER A 93 -1.18 -12.93 16.36
N CYS A 94 -2.42 -12.69 16.80
CA CYS A 94 -2.75 -11.52 17.59
C CYS A 94 -3.92 -11.87 18.52
N VAL A 95 -3.79 -11.56 19.81
CA VAL A 95 -4.78 -11.89 20.84
C VAL A 95 -5.22 -10.62 21.54
N TYR A 96 -6.53 -10.44 21.69
CA TYR A 96 -7.07 -9.31 22.42
C TYR A 96 -7.14 -9.62 23.92
N GLN A 97 -6.31 -8.95 24.72
CA GLN A 97 -6.24 -9.12 26.17
C GLN A 97 -6.07 -7.78 26.87
N ASN A 98 -6.71 -7.61 28.03
CA ASN A 98 -6.60 -6.40 28.86
C ASN A 98 -6.85 -5.09 28.05
N SER A 99 -7.88 -5.11 27.21
CA SER A 99 -8.27 -3.99 26.33
C SER A 99 -7.20 -3.56 25.32
N ARG A 100 -6.28 -4.47 24.94
CA ARG A 100 -5.25 -4.23 23.93
C ARG A 100 -5.07 -5.46 23.03
N TRP A 101 -4.71 -5.22 21.78
CA TRP A 101 -4.19 -6.25 20.90
C TRP A 101 -2.72 -6.51 21.27
N GLN A 102 -2.37 -7.79 21.43
CA GLN A 102 -1.01 -8.28 21.71
C GLN A 102 -0.61 -9.31 20.67
#